data_AF-A0A1N6IR27-F1
#
_entry.id   AF-A0A1N6IR27-F1
#
_cell.length_a   1.000
_cell.length_b   1.000
_cell.length_c   1.000
_cell.angle_alpha   90.00
_cell.angle_beta   90.00
_cell.angle_gamma   90.00
#
_symmetry.space_group_name_H-M   'P 1'
#
loop_
_entity.id
_entity.type
_entity.pdbx_description
1 polymer ?
#
loop_
_entity_poly.entity_id
_entity_poly.type
_entity_poly.pdbx_seq_one_letter_code
_entity_poly.pdbx_strand_id
1 'polypeptide(L)'
;MQDNTKRGEQALFWMKVLFVLFILLFFVNNAFDDSMKSMQQDSVVLAVVYIIYSFICGIGFLVSSVMFLVYYFSWLHRAIANLRVIAKPDFSPVGAIILTLIPIIGFVLHFWIFNDMAVCQEKCMEERGLLKERFPKKLLIAWFFATLAVVVLMFQHSEMTVVNVIENLFFVTSIGLYIKFFTFYIAQERELFQYHTETLFQKRVDEAIRERDIERAAEMLRKSENKEPPQTEDVQP
;
A
#
# COMPACT_ATOMS: atom_id res chain seq x y z
N MET A 1 -6.63 11.74 -8.74
CA MET A 1 -6.19 10.54 -7.98
C MET A 1 -6.72 9.28 -8.67
N GLN A 2 -6.06 8.12 -8.60
CA GLN A 2 -6.59 6.85 -9.13
C GLN A 2 -6.76 5.84 -8.01
N ASP A 3 -7.73 4.94 -8.12
CA ASP A 3 -7.86 3.83 -7.19
C ASP A 3 -6.63 2.92 -7.26
N ASN A 4 -6.04 2.68 -6.09
CA ASN A 4 -4.85 1.87 -5.89
C ASN A 4 -5.08 0.74 -4.88
N THR A 5 -6.30 0.63 -4.34
CA THR A 5 -6.66 -0.31 -3.29
C THR A 5 -6.38 -1.75 -3.73
N LYS A 6 -6.85 -2.13 -4.92
CA LYS A 6 -6.66 -3.48 -5.47
C LYS A 6 -5.18 -3.86 -5.62
N ARG A 7 -4.29 -2.91 -5.99
CA ARG A 7 -2.85 -3.19 -6.11
C ARG A 7 -2.23 -3.43 -4.73
N GLY A 8 -2.62 -2.62 -3.75
CA GLY A 8 -2.19 -2.78 -2.37
C GLY A 8 -2.67 -4.11 -1.77
N GLU A 9 -3.93 -4.48 -1.98
CA GLU A 9 -4.49 -5.75 -1.52
C GLU A 9 -3.79 -6.96 -2.15
N GLN A 10 -3.46 -6.90 -3.44
CA GLN A 10 -2.70 -7.96 -4.12
C GLN A 10 -1.27 -8.05 -3.58
N ALA A 11 -0.59 -6.92 -3.36
CA ALA A 11 0.74 -6.91 -2.74
C ALA A 11 0.69 -7.52 -1.32
N LEU A 12 -0.32 -7.16 -0.52
CA LEU A 12 -0.55 -7.76 0.81
C LEU A 12 -0.80 -9.26 0.73
N PHE A 13 -1.61 -9.72 -0.23
CA PHE A 13 -1.89 -11.14 -0.43
C PHE A 13 -0.59 -11.91 -0.70
N TRP A 14 0.20 -11.48 -1.68
CA TRP A 14 1.46 -12.16 -2.02
C TRP A 14 2.50 -12.07 -0.90
N MET A 15 2.52 -10.98 -0.13
CA MET A 15 3.35 -10.88 1.08
C MET A 15 2.95 -11.92 2.14
N LYS A 16 1.65 -12.14 2.36
CA LYS A 16 1.16 -13.18 3.29
C LYS A 16 1.49 -14.58 2.78
N VAL A 17 1.37 -14.83 1.48
CA VAL A 17 1.79 -16.10 0.87
C VAL A 17 3.28 -16.35 1.10
N LEU A 18 4.13 -15.35 0.83
CA LEU A 18 5.57 -15.42 1.11
C LEU A 18 5.86 -15.70 2.58
N PHE A 19 5.14 -15.04 3.49
CA PHE A 19 5.28 -15.24 4.92
C PHE A 19 4.96 -16.68 5.33
N VAL A 20 3.87 -17.26 4.82
CA VAL A 20 3.51 -18.67 5.07
C VAL A 20 4.56 -19.61 4.48
N LEU A 21 5.00 -19.39 3.23
CA LEU A 21 6.05 -20.19 2.60
C LEU A 21 7.37 -20.14 3.38
N PHE A 22 7.73 -18.97 3.90
CA PHE A 22 8.91 -18.81 4.74
C PHE A 22 8.81 -19.61 6.03
N ILE A 23 7.67 -19.55 6.72
CA ILE A 23 7.45 -20.34 7.94
C ILE A 23 7.53 -21.84 7.64
N LEU A 24 6.91 -22.30 6.55
CA LEU A 24 6.98 -23.70 6.14
C LEU A 24 8.42 -24.14 5.85
N LEU A 25 9.18 -23.34 5.10
CA LEU A 25 10.60 -23.60 4.82
C LEU A 25 11.43 -23.62 6.10
N PHE A 26 11.20 -22.68 7.01
CA PHE A 26 11.90 -22.62 8.30
C PHE A 26 11.66 -23.87 9.14
N PHE A 27 10.41 -24.30 9.29
CA PHE A 27 10.09 -25.49 10.06
C PHE A 27 10.59 -26.78 9.40
N VAL A 28 10.46 -26.91 8.08
CA VAL A 28 10.95 -28.11 7.39
C VAL A 28 12.47 -28.20 7.47
N ASN A 29 13.18 -27.10 7.24
CA ASN A 29 14.62 -27.09 7.35
C ASN A 29 15.07 -27.33 8.79
N ASN A 30 14.52 -26.66 9.81
CA ASN A 30 15.02 -26.84 11.19
C ASN A 30 14.55 -28.15 11.86
N ALA A 31 13.35 -28.65 11.57
CA ALA A 31 12.83 -29.86 12.22
C ALA A 31 13.42 -31.14 11.61
N PHE A 32 13.86 -31.07 10.35
CA PHE A 32 14.30 -32.24 9.62
C PHE A 32 15.70 -32.13 9.03
N ASP A 33 16.51 -31.07 9.27
CA ASP A 33 17.81 -30.91 8.61
C ASP A 33 18.70 -32.15 8.77
N ASP A 34 18.93 -32.57 10.02
CA ASP A 34 19.82 -33.69 10.33
C ASP A 34 19.21 -35.03 9.91
N SER A 35 17.90 -35.21 10.13
CA SER A 35 17.17 -36.40 9.71
C SER A 35 17.09 -36.53 8.19
N MET A 36 16.94 -35.42 7.45
CA MET A 36 16.91 -35.40 5.99
C MET A 36 18.30 -35.63 5.41
N LYS A 37 19.34 -35.01 5.95
CA LYS A 37 20.73 -35.26 5.54
C LYS A 37 21.12 -36.73 5.71
N SER A 38 20.71 -37.36 6.81
CA SER A 38 20.86 -38.81 7.04
C SER A 38 20.02 -39.65 6.07
N MET A 39 18.72 -39.35 5.92
CA MET A 39 17.81 -40.11 5.05
C MET A 39 18.15 -40.02 3.56
N GLN A 40 18.76 -38.93 3.12
CA GLN A 40 19.19 -38.71 1.73
C GLN A 40 20.35 -39.63 1.34
N GLN A 41 21.20 -40.02 2.31
CA GLN A 41 22.29 -40.96 2.10
C GLN A 41 21.81 -42.42 2.05
N ASP A 42 20.73 -42.74 2.78
CA ASP A 42 20.29 -44.12 2.96
C ASP A 42 19.16 -44.56 2.00
N SER A 43 18.46 -43.64 1.33
CA SER A 43 17.34 -43.97 0.45
C SER A 43 17.14 -43.03 -0.75
N VAL A 44 17.22 -43.62 -1.95
CA VAL A 44 16.97 -42.93 -3.23
C VAL A 44 15.54 -42.34 -3.29
N VAL A 45 14.55 -43.03 -2.73
CA VAL A 45 13.15 -42.58 -2.75
C VAL A 45 12.97 -41.31 -1.93
N LEU A 46 13.56 -41.26 -0.73
CA LEU A 46 13.54 -40.07 0.13
C LEU A 46 14.28 -38.89 -0.50
N ALA A 47 15.41 -39.14 -1.16
CA ALA A 47 16.14 -38.12 -1.89
C ALA A 47 15.31 -37.51 -3.04
N VAL A 48 14.59 -38.34 -3.80
CA VAL A 48 13.69 -37.87 -4.88
C VAL A 48 12.53 -37.02 -4.32
N VAL A 49 11.90 -37.46 -3.22
CA VAL A 49 10.81 -36.70 -2.56
C VAL A 49 11.31 -35.33 -2.09
N TYR A 50 12.50 -35.26 -1.49
CA TYR A 50 13.09 -34.00 -1.04
C TYR A 50 13.40 -33.06 -2.21
N ILE A 51 13.97 -33.56 -3.31
CA ILE A 51 14.23 -32.74 -4.51
C ILE A 51 12.92 -32.15 -5.05
N ILE A 52 11.86 -32.96 -5.13
CA ILE A 52 10.54 -32.51 -5.60
C ILE A 52 9.97 -31.44 -4.65
N TYR A 53 10.03 -31.66 -3.34
CA TYR A 53 9.59 -30.69 -2.34
C TYR A 53 10.35 -29.36 -2.46
N SER A 54 11.68 -29.42 -2.46
CA SER A 54 12.55 -28.24 -2.57
C SER A 54 12.33 -27.50 -3.88
N PHE A 55 12.08 -28.22 -4.98
CA PHE A 55 11.74 -27.62 -6.27
C PHE A 55 10.38 -26.90 -6.24
N ILE A 56 9.35 -27.53 -5.68
CA ILE A 56 8.01 -26.92 -5.55
C ILE A 56 8.06 -25.69 -4.65
N CYS A 57 8.72 -25.79 -3.49
CA CYS A 57 8.88 -24.66 -2.58
C CYS A 57 9.73 -23.54 -3.20
N GLY A 58 10.82 -23.86 -3.90
CA GLY A 58 11.67 -22.90 -4.59
C GLY A 58 10.93 -22.14 -5.69
N ILE A 59 10.21 -22.85 -6.55
CA ILE A 59 9.37 -22.21 -7.59
C ILE A 59 8.24 -21.40 -6.96
N GLY A 60 7.56 -21.95 -5.95
CA GLY A 60 6.50 -21.25 -5.24
C GLY A 60 6.99 -19.94 -4.62
N PHE A 61 8.18 -19.96 -4.01
CA PHE A 61 8.81 -18.78 -3.44
C PHE A 61 9.22 -17.77 -4.51
N LEU A 62 9.79 -18.23 -5.63
CA LEU A 62 10.17 -17.38 -6.76
C LEU A 62 8.95 -16.68 -7.37
N VAL A 63 7.91 -17.43 -7.71
CA VAL A 63 6.67 -16.89 -8.29
C VAL A 63 6.03 -15.90 -7.32
N SER A 64 5.92 -16.28 -6.05
CA SER A 64 5.33 -15.39 -5.03
C SER A 64 6.14 -14.11 -4.83
N SER A 65 7.47 -14.19 -4.89
CA SER A 65 8.37 -13.04 -4.79
C SER A 65 8.21 -12.11 -5.98
N VAL A 66 8.21 -12.65 -7.20
CA VAL A 66 8.00 -11.86 -8.42
C VAL A 66 6.64 -11.15 -8.38
N MET A 67 5.57 -11.89 -8.05
CA MET A 67 4.22 -11.32 -7.97
C MET A 67 4.13 -10.25 -6.88
N PHE A 68 4.70 -10.50 -5.70
CA PHE A 68 4.79 -9.51 -4.62
C PHE A 68 5.49 -8.24 -5.10
N LEU A 69 6.69 -8.35 -5.68
CA LEU A 69 7.48 -7.19 -6.13
C LEU A 69 6.74 -6.38 -7.19
N VAL A 70 6.15 -7.04 -8.19
CA VAL A 70 5.38 -6.36 -9.25
C VAL A 70 4.23 -5.55 -8.66
N TYR A 71 3.41 -6.15 -7.79
CA TYR A 71 2.30 -5.44 -7.17
C TYR A 71 2.75 -4.39 -6.17
N TYR A 72 3.78 -4.68 -5.38
CA TYR A 72 4.32 -3.76 -4.38
C TYR A 72 4.91 -2.50 -5.03
N PHE A 73 5.76 -2.64 -6.05
CA PHE A 73 6.32 -1.47 -6.74
C PHE A 73 5.27 -0.68 -7.50
N SER A 74 4.33 -1.37 -8.15
CA SER A 74 3.21 -0.72 -8.81
C SER A 74 2.34 0.05 -7.82
N TRP A 75 2.08 -0.54 -6.64
CA TRP A 75 1.35 0.10 -5.56
C TRP A 75 2.12 1.30 -5.02
N LEU A 76 3.40 1.16 -4.68
CA LEU A 76 4.22 2.21 -4.05
C LEU A 76 4.35 3.42 -4.97
N HIS A 77 4.65 3.19 -6.25
CA HIS A 77 4.68 4.26 -7.27
C HIS A 77 3.37 5.03 -7.28
N ARG A 78 2.25 4.31 -7.35
CA ARG A 78 0.92 4.91 -7.46
C ARG A 78 0.50 5.60 -6.17
N ALA A 79 0.84 5.04 -5.02
CA ALA A 79 0.53 5.60 -3.71
C ALA A 79 1.19 6.97 -3.52
N ILE A 80 2.49 7.07 -3.83
CA ILE A 80 3.21 8.34 -3.76
C ILE A 80 2.72 9.31 -4.84
N ALA A 81 2.43 8.83 -6.05
CA ALA A 81 1.88 9.67 -7.12
C ALA A 81 0.50 10.24 -6.76
N ASN A 82 -0.36 9.42 -6.14
CA ASN A 82 -1.66 9.84 -5.64
C ASN A 82 -1.51 10.84 -4.49
N LEU A 83 -0.60 10.58 -3.55
CA LEU A 83 -0.33 11.47 -2.43
C LEU A 83 0.18 12.83 -2.92
N ARG A 84 1.00 12.87 -3.97
CA ARG A 84 1.47 14.12 -4.61
C ARG A 84 0.38 14.99 -5.23
N VAL A 85 -0.79 14.42 -5.54
CA VAL A 85 -1.94 15.20 -6.02
C VAL A 85 -2.56 16.05 -4.90
N ILE A 86 -2.42 15.60 -3.65
CA ILE A 86 -3.10 16.17 -2.49
C ILE A 86 -2.14 16.76 -1.44
N ALA A 87 -0.89 16.33 -1.43
CA ALA A 87 0.19 16.75 -0.54
C ALA A 87 1.51 16.92 -1.32
N LYS A 88 2.55 17.42 -0.65
CA LYS A 88 3.91 17.49 -1.17
C LYS A 88 4.84 16.54 -0.37
N PRO A 89 4.81 15.23 -0.63
CA PRO A 89 5.77 14.29 -0.03
C PRO A 89 7.18 14.55 -0.57
N ASP A 90 8.18 14.33 0.28
CA ASP A 90 9.60 14.54 -0.04
C ASP A 90 10.07 13.57 -1.12
N PHE A 91 9.57 12.33 -1.08
CA PHE A 91 9.96 11.29 -2.03
C PHE A 91 9.21 11.37 -3.36
N SER A 92 9.91 11.12 -4.47
CA SER A 92 9.29 10.93 -5.78
C SER A 92 8.86 9.48 -6.00
N PRO A 93 7.82 9.24 -6.81
CA PRO A 93 7.34 7.88 -7.06
C PRO A 93 8.45 6.95 -7.57
N VAL A 94 9.25 7.44 -8.52
CA VAL A 94 10.38 6.70 -9.09
C VAL A 94 11.54 6.64 -8.11
N GLY A 95 11.84 7.73 -7.41
CA GLY A 95 12.90 7.78 -6.40
C GLY A 95 12.68 6.77 -5.27
N ALA A 96 11.44 6.65 -4.78
CA ALA A 96 11.09 5.67 -3.75
C ALA A 96 11.33 4.22 -4.22
N ILE A 97 10.94 3.88 -5.45
CA ILE A 97 11.21 2.55 -6.03
C ILE A 97 12.71 2.29 -6.12
N ILE A 98 13.49 3.25 -6.63
CA ILE A 98 14.94 3.10 -6.76
C ILE A 98 15.58 2.87 -5.39
N LEU A 99 15.18 3.64 -4.37
CA LEU A 99 15.70 3.49 -3.01
C LEU A 99 15.34 2.13 -2.40
N THR A 100 14.13 1.61 -2.66
CA THR A 100 13.74 0.26 -2.25
C THR A 100 14.58 -0.84 -2.92
N LEU A 101 14.96 -0.65 -4.18
CA LEU A 101 15.69 -1.67 -4.95
C LEU A 101 17.13 -1.86 -4.46
N ILE A 102 17.66 -0.96 -3.63
CA ILE A 102 19.00 -1.09 -3.05
C ILE A 102 18.98 -2.24 -2.02
N PRO A 103 19.72 -3.34 -2.22
CA PRO A 103 19.73 -4.45 -1.28
C PRO A 103 20.19 -3.99 0.11
N ILE A 104 19.58 -4.55 1.16
CA ILE A 104 19.90 -4.33 2.58
C ILE A 104 19.61 -2.88 3.06
N ILE A 105 20.22 -1.87 2.44
CA ILE A 105 20.02 -0.46 2.75
C ILE A 105 18.60 -0.02 2.41
N GLY A 106 18.02 -0.52 1.31
CA GLY A 106 16.66 -0.19 0.89
C GLY A 106 15.61 -0.53 1.96
N PHE A 107 15.79 -1.63 2.69
CA PHE A 107 14.92 -2.00 3.81
C PHE A 107 14.97 -0.99 4.96
N VAL A 108 16.12 -0.36 5.20
CA VAL A 108 16.24 0.73 6.18
C VAL A 108 15.58 2.00 5.65
N LEU A 109 15.75 2.29 4.36
CA LEU A 109 15.18 3.47 3.70
C LEU A 109 13.65 3.45 3.59
N HIS A 110 13.04 2.26 3.57
CA HIS A 110 11.58 2.11 3.66
C HIS A 110 11.00 2.84 4.86
N PHE A 111 11.71 2.90 5.99
CA PHE A 111 11.25 3.64 7.16
C PHE A 111 11.00 5.11 6.83
N TRP A 112 11.93 5.76 6.13
CA TRP A 112 11.79 7.16 5.76
C TRP A 112 10.68 7.39 4.75
N ILE A 113 10.59 6.52 3.74
CA ILE A 113 9.52 6.59 2.72
C ILE A 113 8.15 6.46 3.38
N PHE A 114 7.97 5.45 4.22
CA PHE A 114 6.71 5.24 4.93
C PHE A 114 6.43 6.36 5.92
N ASN A 115 7.40 6.79 6.71
CA ASN A 115 7.20 7.88 7.66
C ASN A 115 6.76 9.19 6.95
N ASP A 116 7.37 9.54 5.83
CA ASP A 116 6.95 10.68 5.00
C ASP A 116 5.51 10.50 4.49
N MET A 117 5.18 9.31 3.96
CA MET A 117 3.83 9.00 3.52
C MET A 117 2.80 9.13 4.66
N ALA A 118 3.09 8.59 5.85
CA ALA A 118 2.18 8.64 6.99
C ALA A 118 1.96 10.09 7.47
N VAL A 119 3.03 10.88 7.60
CA VAL A 119 2.91 12.28 8.02
C VAL A 119 2.08 13.08 7.01
N CYS A 120 2.33 12.90 5.72
CA CYS A 120 1.57 13.57 4.66
C CYS A 120 0.09 13.12 4.64
N GLN A 121 -0.18 11.82 4.80
CA GLN A 121 -1.55 11.30 4.84
C GLN A 121 -2.30 11.80 6.08
N GLU A 122 -1.70 11.74 7.26
CA GLU A 122 -2.29 12.25 8.51
C GLU A 122 -2.64 13.74 8.39
N LYS A 123 -1.70 14.55 7.91
CA LYS A 123 -1.92 15.99 7.72
C LYS A 123 -3.05 16.26 6.73
N CYS A 124 -3.09 15.56 5.60
CA CYS A 124 -4.18 15.69 4.63
C CYS A 124 -5.53 15.27 5.19
N MET A 125 -5.58 14.22 6.00
CA MET A 125 -6.82 13.77 6.64
C MET A 125 -7.31 14.81 7.66
N GLU A 126 -6.40 15.36 8.46
CA GLU A 126 -6.70 16.42 9.45
C GLU A 126 -7.21 17.70 8.77
N GLU A 127 -6.54 18.19 7.73
CA GLU A 127 -6.96 19.36 6.95
C GLU A 127 -8.35 19.20 6.31
N ARG A 128 -8.76 17.95 6.05
CA ARG A 128 -10.06 17.62 5.44
C ARG A 128 -11.14 17.26 6.46
N GLY A 129 -10.84 17.35 7.76
CA GLY A 129 -11.76 17.00 8.83
C GLY A 129 -12.09 15.51 8.93
N LEU A 130 -11.25 14.64 8.36
CA LEU A 130 -11.39 13.18 8.49
C LEU A 130 -10.87 12.75 9.87
N LEU A 131 -11.74 12.78 10.88
CA LEU A 131 -11.45 12.43 12.28
C LEU A 131 -11.34 10.90 12.49
N LYS A 132 -10.33 10.28 11.87
CA LYS A 132 -10.06 8.83 12.01
C LYS A 132 -8.75 8.53 12.75
N GLU A 133 -8.57 7.24 13.04
CA GLU A 133 -7.45 6.70 13.80
C GLU A 133 -6.10 7.15 13.19
N ARG A 134 -5.21 7.65 14.05
CA ARG A 134 -3.88 8.12 13.63
C ARG A 134 -2.98 6.95 13.27
N PHE A 135 -2.02 7.19 12.38
CA PHE A 135 -1.02 6.20 12.03
C PHE A 135 -0.23 5.82 13.29
N PRO A 136 -0.17 4.53 13.65
CA PRO A 136 0.51 4.08 14.85
C PRO A 136 2.03 4.14 14.65
N LYS A 137 2.64 5.33 14.79
CA LYS A 137 4.08 5.57 14.60
C LYS A 137 4.98 4.61 15.39
N LYS A 138 4.51 4.19 16.57
CA LYS A 138 5.20 3.18 17.40
C LYS A 138 5.41 1.85 16.65
N LEU A 139 4.47 1.43 15.81
CA LEU A 139 4.62 0.21 14.99
C LEU A 139 5.69 0.36 13.93
N LEU A 140 5.76 1.52 13.26
CA LEU A 140 6.78 1.77 12.24
C LEU A 140 8.19 1.86 12.85
N ILE A 141 8.31 2.48 14.02
CA ILE A 141 9.57 2.53 14.78
C ILE A 141 9.97 1.12 15.25
N ALA A 142 9.03 0.35 15.82
CA ALA A 142 9.30 -1.02 16.23
C ALA A 142 9.75 -1.90 15.05
N TRP A 143 9.11 -1.73 13.90
CA TRP A 143 9.48 -2.42 12.67
C TRP A 143 10.89 -2.05 12.19
N PHE A 144 11.26 -0.76 12.26
CA PHE A 144 12.60 -0.30 11.92
C PHE A 144 13.67 -0.98 12.79
N PHE A 145 13.47 -1.02 14.10
CA PHE A 145 14.40 -1.70 15.00
C PHE A 145 14.45 -3.21 14.77
N ALA A 146 13.31 -3.87 14.53
CA ALA A 146 13.29 -5.29 14.19
C ALA A 146 14.08 -5.57 12.90
N THR A 147 13.92 -4.73 11.89
CA THR A 147 14.64 -4.84 10.61
C THR A 147 16.13 -4.57 10.78
N LEU A 148 16.51 -3.57 11.58
CA LEU A 148 17.90 -3.30 11.90
C LEU A 148 18.55 -4.48 12.63
N ALA A 149 17.85 -5.09 13.58
CA ALA A 149 18.31 -6.28 14.28
C ALA A 149 18.55 -7.45 13.31
N VAL A 150 17.62 -7.72 12.39
CA VAL A 150 17.82 -8.73 11.33
C VAL A 150 19.08 -8.44 10.52
N VAL A 151 19.24 -7.21 10.04
CA VAL A 151 20.40 -6.82 9.22
C VAL A 151 21.71 -7.03 10.00
N VAL A 152 21.78 -6.61 11.26
CA VAL A 152 22.97 -6.82 12.10
C VAL A 152 23.27 -8.30 12.32
N LEU A 153 22.23 -9.10 12.58
CA LEU A 153 22.38 -10.55 12.79
C LEU A 153 22.82 -11.27 11.52
N MET A 154 22.36 -10.85 10.32
CA MET A 154 22.81 -11.42 9.04
C MET A 154 24.33 -11.31 8.82
N PHE A 155 24.96 -10.27 9.36
CA PHE A 155 26.42 -10.08 9.26
C PHE A 155 27.20 -10.77 10.38
N GLN A 156 26.52 -11.22 11.43
CA GLN A 156 27.12 -12.04 12.48
C GLN A 156 27.04 -13.51 12.05
N HIS A 157 28.02 -13.95 11.25
CA HIS A 157 28.14 -15.36 10.90
C HIS A 157 28.47 -16.16 12.18
N SER A 158 27.46 -16.81 12.75
CA SER A 158 27.57 -17.58 13.98
C SER A 158 26.97 -18.96 13.75
N GLU A 159 27.76 -20.00 13.98
CA GLU A 159 27.30 -21.40 13.93
C GLU A 159 26.37 -21.75 15.12
N MET A 160 26.20 -20.84 16.08
CA MET A 160 25.30 -21.06 17.22
C MET A 160 23.83 -21.07 16.77
N THR A 161 23.18 -22.23 16.93
CA THR A 161 21.74 -22.45 16.66
C THR A 161 20.84 -21.38 17.31
N VAL A 162 21.20 -20.90 18.51
CA VAL A 162 20.44 -19.88 19.24
C VAL A 162 20.39 -18.55 18.47
N VAL A 163 21.49 -18.12 17.85
CA VAL A 163 21.55 -16.88 17.07
C VAL A 163 20.64 -16.98 15.84
N ASN A 164 20.66 -18.12 15.15
CA ASN A 164 19.79 -18.37 14.00
C ASN A 164 18.30 -18.35 14.39
N VAL A 165 17.93 -18.93 15.54
CA VAL A 165 16.55 -18.88 16.03
C VAL A 165 16.12 -17.44 16.33
N ILE A 166 16.99 -16.66 16.98
CA ILE A 166 16.72 -15.25 17.31
C ILE A 166 16.55 -14.42 16.03
N GLU A 167 17.44 -14.58 15.03
CA GLU A 167 17.33 -13.90 13.74
C GLU A 167 15.99 -14.19 13.06
N ASN A 168 15.59 -15.46 13.00
CA ASN A 168 14.32 -15.87 12.40
C ASN A 168 13.11 -15.30 13.16
N LEU A 169 13.16 -15.22 14.49
CA LEU A 169 12.12 -14.57 15.29
C LEU A 169 12.00 -13.08 14.97
N PHE A 170 13.13 -12.37 14.83
CA PHE A 170 13.12 -10.96 14.43
C PHE A 170 12.61 -10.78 13.00
N PHE A 171 12.98 -11.68 12.08
CA PHE A 171 12.51 -11.64 10.69
C PHE A 171 11.00 -11.85 10.59
N VAL A 172 10.47 -12.89 11.24
CA VAL A 172 9.03 -13.17 11.33
C VAL A 172 8.27 -11.98 11.94
N THR A 173 8.81 -11.42 13.02
CA THR A 173 8.25 -10.23 13.69
C THR A 173 8.24 -9.02 12.75
N SER A 174 9.34 -8.79 12.02
CA SER A 174 9.47 -7.69 11.06
C SER A 174 8.41 -7.80 9.95
N ILE A 175 8.25 -8.98 9.35
CA ILE A 175 7.21 -9.18 8.32
C ILE A 175 5.80 -8.97 8.89
N GLY A 176 5.51 -9.50 10.08
CA GLY A 176 4.22 -9.32 10.73
C GLY A 176 3.87 -7.85 10.99
N LEU A 177 4.85 -7.08 11.48
CA LEU A 177 4.71 -5.62 11.63
C LEU A 177 4.53 -4.93 10.28
N TYR A 178 5.27 -5.36 9.25
CA TYR A 178 5.15 -4.85 7.88
C TYR A 178 3.74 -4.99 7.34
N ILE A 179 3.17 -6.19 7.41
CA ILE A 179 1.80 -6.46 6.97
C ILE A 179 0.82 -5.53 7.70
N LYS A 180 1.00 -5.34 9.02
CA LYS A 180 0.12 -4.52 9.85
C LYS A 180 0.12 -3.06 9.43
N PHE A 181 1.28 -2.41 9.32
CA PHE A 181 1.30 -1.01 8.90
C PHE A 181 0.98 -0.84 7.41
N PHE A 182 1.31 -1.81 6.56
CA PHE A 182 1.01 -1.76 5.14
C PHE A 182 -0.51 -1.78 4.88
N THR A 183 -1.24 -2.60 5.66
CA THR A 183 -2.71 -2.62 5.67
C THR A 183 -3.27 -1.24 6.05
N PHE A 184 -2.65 -0.58 7.01
CA PHE A 184 -3.07 0.75 7.45
C PHE A 184 -2.85 1.82 6.36
N TYR A 185 -1.72 1.81 5.65
CA TYR A 185 -1.49 2.70 4.51
C TYR A 185 -2.55 2.56 3.42
N ILE A 186 -2.93 1.31 3.10
CA ILE A 186 -3.95 1.03 2.08
C ILE A 186 -5.32 1.55 2.54
N ALA A 187 -5.65 1.37 3.82
CA ALA A 187 -6.89 1.88 4.38
C ALA A 187 -6.96 3.43 4.31
N GLN A 188 -5.90 4.13 4.72
CA GLN A 188 -5.86 5.59 4.62
C GLN A 188 -5.87 6.10 3.17
N GLU A 189 -5.14 5.43 2.26
CA GLU A 189 -5.16 5.78 0.83
C GLU A 189 -6.57 5.65 0.25
N ARG A 190 -7.27 4.55 0.56
CA ARG A 190 -8.65 4.32 0.11
C ARG A 190 -9.60 5.40 0.60
N GLU A 191 -9.46 5.83 1.85
CA GLU A 191 -10.30 6.88 2.44
C GLU A 191 -10.05 8.23 1.78
N LEU A 192 -8.78 8.62 1.62
CA LEU A 192 -8.41 9.84 0.90
C LEU A 192 -8.93 9.83 -0.54
N PHE A 193 -8.89 8.68 -1.20
CA PHE A 193 -9.44 8.50 -2.54
C PHE A 193 -10.97 8.66 -2.59
N GLN A 194 -11.69 8.03 -1.66
CA GLN A 194 -13.15 8.15 -1.56
C GLN A 194 -13.58 9.59 -1.32
N TYR A 195 -12.98 10.25 -0.34
CA TYR A 195 -13.25 11.65 -0.05
C TYR A 195 -12.98 12.54 -1.27
N HIS A 196 -11.83 12.37 -1.93
CA HIS A 196 -11.49 13.15 -3.13
C HIS A 196 -12.49 12.93 -4.28
N THR A 197 -12.97 11.70 -4.46
CA THR A 197 -13.95 11.36 -5.49
C THR A 197 -15.31 11.99 -5.18
N GLU A 198 -15.73 11.94 -3.92
CA GLU A 198 -16.97 12.57 -3.47
C GLU A 198 -16.93 14.10 -3.63
N THR A 199 -15.82 14.74 -3.26
CA THR A 199 -15.66 16.20 -3.45
C THR A 199 -15.71 16.58 -4.94
N LEU A 200 -15.07 15.79 -5.82
CA LEU A 200 -15.13 16.03 -7.26
C LEU A 200 -16.54 15.85 -7.82
N PHE A 201 -17.27 14.86 -7.31
CA PHE A 201 -18.65 14.64 -7.70
C PHE A 201 -19.55 15.80 -7.28
N GLN A 202 -19.47 16.25 -6.02
CA GLN A 202 -20.22 17.40 -5.51
C GLN A 202 -19.95 18.66 -6.35
N LYS A 203 -18.67 18.96 -6.65
CA LYS A 203 -18.32 20.12 -7.49
C LYS A 203 -18.97 20.06 -8.89
N ARG A 204 -18.98 18.89 -9.52
CA ARG A 204 -19.63 18.72 -10.83
C ARG A 204 -21.14 18.87 -10.75
N VAL A 205 -21.75 18.39 -9.66
CA VAL A 205 -23.18 18.57 -9.41
C VAL A 205 -23.51 20.05 -9.22
N ASP A 206 -22.72 20.77 -8.42
CA ASP A 206 -22.90 22.21 -8.18
C ASP A 206 -22.72 23.03 -9.47
N GLU A 207 -21.73 22.69 -10.29
CA GLU A 207 -21.52 23.31 -11.61
C GLU A 207 -22.73 23.08 -12.53
N ALA A 208 -23.26 21.86 -12.59
CA ALA A 208 -24.43 21.54 -13.40
C ALA A 208 -25.72 22.23 -12.90
N ILE A 209 -25.89 22.38 -11.58
CA ILE A 209 -27.01 23.15 -11.00
C ILE A 209 -26.87 24.63 -11.39
N ARG A 210 -25.68 25.19 -11.24
CA ARG A 210 -25.40 26.59 -11.59
C ARG A 210 -25.66 26.87 -13.07
N GLU A 211 -25.25 25.98 -13.97
CA GLU A 211 -25.54 26.11 -15.40
C GLU A 211 -27.06 26.10 -15.69
N ARG A 212 -27.81 25.21 -15.04
CA ARG A 212 -29.28 25.16 -15.16
C ARG A 212 -29.96 26.40 -14.62
N ASP A 213 -29.45 26.96 -13.52
CA ASP A 213 -30.02 28.18 -12.93
C ASP A 213 -29.77 29.40 -13.81
N ILE A 214 -28.58 29.49 -14.45
CA ILE A 214 -28.28 30.51 -15.45
C ILE A 214 -29.20 30.37 -16.67
N GLU A 215 -29.39 29.15 -17.17
CA GLU A 215 -30.27 28.89 -18.31
C GLU A 215 -31.73 29.28 -18.00
N ARG A 216 -32.24 28.91 -16.81
CA ARG A 216 -33.57 29.32 -16.35
C ARG A 216 -33.70 30.83 -16.22
N ALA A 217 -32.70 31.50 -15.65
CA ALA A 217 -32.71 32.96 -15.52
C ALA A 217 -32.70 33.66 -16.89
N ALA A 218 -31.89 33.18 -17.83
CA ALA A 218 -31.87 33.69 -19.20
C ALA A 218 -33.21 33.47 -19.92
N GLU A 219 -33.86 32.32 -19.71
CA GLU A 219 -35.17 32.04 -20.30
C GLU A 219 -36.28 32.94 -19.71
N MET A 220 -36.23 33.23 -18.40
CA MET A 220 -37.15 34.17 -17.75
C MET A 220 -36.98 35.59 -18.30
N LEU A 221 -35.73 36.05 -18.48
CA LEU A 221 -35.45 37.35 -19.08
C LEU A 221 -36.02 37.44 -20.51
N ARG A 222 -35.79 36.41 -21.34
CA ARG A 222 -36.33 36.35 -22.69
C ARG A 222 -37.86 36.36 -22.72
N LYS A 223 -38.50 35.68 -21.76
CA LYS A 223 -39.97 35.69 -21.60
C LYS A 223 -40.49 37.05 -21.13
N SER A 224 -39.74 37.78 -20.30
CA SER A 224 -40.12 39.14 -19.88
C SER A 224 -39.93 40.19 -20.98
N GLU A 225 -38.89 40.07 -21.81
CA GLU A 225 -38.69 40.96 -22.96
C GLU A 225 -39.78 40.77 -24.04
N ASN A 226 -40.33 39.56 -24.16
CA ASN A 226 -41.42 39.25 -25.07
C ASN A 226 -42.83 39.59 -24.54
N LYS A 227 -42.98 40.13 -23.32
CA LYS A 227 -44.26 40.68 -22.88
C LYS A 227 -44.37 42.12 -23.38
N GLU A 228 -45.17 42.33 -24.42
CA GLU A 228 -45.57 43.67 -24.86
C GLU A 228 -46.12 44.50 -23.68
N PRO A 229 -45.84 45.82 -23.64
CA PRO A 229 -46.38 46.70 -22.61
C PRO A 229 -47.92 46.66 -22.65
N PRO A 230 -48.60 46.81 -21.50
CA PRO A 230 -50.06 46.84 -21.48
C PRO A 230 -50.54 47.94 -22.42
N GLN A 231 -51.37 47.56 -23.40
CA GLN A 231 -52.06 48.53 -24.23
C GLN A 231 -52.90 49.40 -23.28
N THR A 232 -52.48 50.64 -23.09
CA THR A 232 -53.29 51.68 -22.48
C THR A 232 -54.51 51.86 -23.37
N GLU A 233 -55.67 51.37 -22.92
CA GLU A 233 -56.95 51.71 -23.53
C GLU A 233 -57.09 53.24 -23.49
N ASP A 234 -57.05 53.85 -24.67
CA ASP A 234 -57.38 55.25 -24.86
C ASP A 234 -58.83 55.48 -24.40
N VAL A 235 -58.97 56.17 -23.26
CA VAL A 235 -60.24 56.75 -22.84
C VAL A 235 -60.55 57.90 -23.80
N GLN A 236 -61.44 57.67 -24.76
CA GLN A 236 -62.01 58.73 -25.60
C GLN A 236 -63.18 59.45 -24.89
N PRO A 237 -63.34 60.77 -25.11
CA PRO A 237 -64.23 61.67 -24.37
C PRO A 237 -65.72 61.52 -24.68
#